data_AF-A0A2V6ELA9-F1
#
_entry.id   AF-A0A2V6ELA9-F1
#
_cell.length_a   1.000
_cell.length_b   1.000
_cell.length_c   1.000
_cell.angle_alpha   90.00
_cell.angle_beta   90.00
_cell.angle_gamma   90.00
#
_symmetry.space_group_name_H-M   'P 1'
#
loop_
_entity.id
_entity.type
_entity.pdbx_description
1 polymer ?
#
loop_
_entity_poly.entity_id
_entity_poly.type
_entity_poly.pdbx_seq_one_letter_code
_entity_poly.pdbx_strand_id
1 'polypeptide(L)'
;MIRASRNSLRLHLLAALGETAPDMPILQAALDFSQFENMQKLEAAGAFDSKILRQGDVCDPESFKVRRGKVGGYREYLSTEDQEYAADALTKLDPRFGYDAR
;
A
#
# COMPACT_ATOMS: atom_id res chain seq x y z
N MET A 1 -13.96 -2.88 16.09
CA MET A 1 -15.04 -2.96 15.08
C MET A 1 -14.42 -2.95 13.69
N ILE A 2 -14.98 -3.76 12.78
CA ILE A 2 -14.70 -3.90 11.33
C ILE A 2 -13.24 -4.21 10.95
N ARG A 3 -12.79 -5.45 11.19
CA ARG A 3 -11.90 -6.11 10.21
C ARG A 3 -12.78 -6.47 9.01
N ALA A 4 -12.96 -5.53 8.08
CA ALA A 4 -13.41 -5.88 6.74
C ALA A 4 -12.47 -6.98 6.26
N SER A 5 -12.98 -8.15 5.87
CA SER A 5 -12.11 -9.18 5.31
C SER A 5 -11.44 -8.54 4.09
N ARG A 6 -10.18 -8.86 3.82
CA ARG A 6 -9.42 -8.28 2.69
C ARG A 6 -10.17 -8.37 1.35
N ASN A 7 -11.13 -9.29 1.24
CA ASN A 7 -11.97 -9.51 0.08
C ASN A 7 -13.19 -8.57 0.05
N SER A 8 -13.76 -8.19 1.19
CA SER A 8 -14.93 -7.31 1.21
C SER A 8 -14.61 -5.90 0.74
N LEU A 9 -13.44 -5.35 1.06
CA LEU A 9 -13.03 -4.02 0.57
C LEU A 9 -12.87 -3.99 -0.96
N ARG A 10 -12.35 -5.06 -1.55
CA ARG A 10 -12.10 -5.15 -2.99
C ARG A 10 -13.40 -5.27 -3.78
N LEU A 11 -14.34 -6.09 -3.29
CA LEU A 11 -15.67 -6.18 -3.87
C LEU A 11 -16.46 -4.88 -3.72
N HIS A 12 -16.32 -4.17 -2.60
CA HIS A 12 -16.92 -2.84 -2.45
C HIS A 12 -16.35 -1.82 -3.45
N LEU A 13 -15.04 -1.87 -3.74
CA LEU A 13 -14.43 -1.00 -4.75
C LEU A 13 -15.02 -1.26 -6.14
N LEU A 14 -15.10 -2.54 -6.55
CA LEU A 14 -15.68 -2.92 -7.84
C LEU A 14 -17.13 -2.49 -7.94
N ALA A 15 -17.93 -2.72 -6.88
CA ALA A 15 -19.32 -2.28 -6.83
C ALA A 15 -19.45 -0.76 -6.94
N ALA A 16 -18.55 0.01 -6.31
CA ALA A 16 -18.51 1.47 -6.41
C ALA A 16 -18.17 1.96 -7.84
N LEU A 17 -17.42 1.17 -8.61
CA LEU A 17 -17.13 1.41 -10.03
C LEU A 17 -18.24 0.90 -10.97
N GLY A 18 -19.31 0.31 -10.41
CA GLY A 18 -20.45 -0.23 -11.16
C GLY A 18 -20.35 -1.72 -11.50
N GLU A 19 -19.26 -2.40 -11.10
CA GLU A 19 -19.07 -3.83 -11.32
C GLU A 19 -19.51 -4.63 -10.08
N THR A 20 -20.75 -5.12 -10.09
CA THR A 20 -21.35 -5.82 -8.95
C THR A 20 -21.24 -7.34 -9.04
N ALA A 21 -20.85 -7.89 -10.19
CA ALA A 21 -20.78 -9.34 -10.42
C ALA A 21 -19.52 -9.71 -11.22
N PRO A 22 -18.31 -9.48 -10.66
CA PRO A 22 -17.07 -9.76 -11.37
C PRO A 22 -16.89 -11.26 -11.62
N ASP A 23 -16.30 -11.59 -12.77
CA ASP A 23 -15.84 -12.94 -13.06
C ASP A 23 -14.78 -13.37 -12.04
N MET A 24 -15.07 -14.42 -11.27
CA MET A 24 -14.26 -14.84 -10.13
C MET A 24 -12.84 -15.29 -10.52
N PRO A 25 -12.64 -16.10 -11.57
CA PRO A 25 -11.33 -16.35 -12.15
C PRO A 25 -10.51 -15.09 -12.47
N ILE A 26 -11.11 -14.09 -13.11
CA ILE A 26 -10.42 -12.84 -13.47
C ILE A 26 -10.07 -12.06 -12.20
N LEU A 27 -11.02 -11.96 -11.27
CA LEU A 27 -10.79 -11.34 -9.98
C LEU A 27 -9.61 -12.01 -9.26
N GLN A 28 -9.61 -13.34 -9.17
CA GLN A 28 -8.55 -14.09 -8.52
C GLN A 28 -7.18 -13.86 -9.18
N ALA A 29 -7.11 -13.86 -10.52
CA ALA A 29 -5.89 -13.54 -11.24
C ALA A 29 -5.38 -12.11 -10.92
N ALA A 30 -6.29 -11.13 -10.83
CA ALA A 30 -5.93 -9.77 -10.43
C ALA A 30 -5.50 -9.68 -8.95
N LEU A 31 -6.13 -10.46 -8.07
CA LEU A 31 -5.72 -10.57 -6.67
C LEU A 31 -4.30 -11.11 -6.57
N ASP A 32 -3.99 -12.20 -7.28
CA ASP A 32 -2.68 -12.85 -7.27
C ASP A 32 -1.60 -11.97 -7.88
N PHE A 33 -1.91 -11.31 -8.99
CA PHE A 33 -1.03 -10.33 -9.61
C PHE A 33 -0.68 -9.18 -8.66
N SER A 34 -1.67 -8.67 -7.90
CA SER A 34 -1.51 -7.55 -6.97
C SER A 34 -0.99 -7.94 -5.58
N GLN A 35 -0.66 -9.22 -5.33
CA GLN A 35 -0.06 -9.63 -4.06
C GLN A 35 1.29 -8.94 -3.86
N PHE A 36 1.57 -8.54 -2.62
CA PHE A 36 2.76 -7.77 -2.29
C PHE A 36 4.05 -8.50 -2.68
N GLU A 37 4.11 -9.80 -2.37
CA GLU A 37 5.23 -10.68 -2.70
C GLU A 37 5.41 -10.83 -4.21
N ASN A 38 4.30 -10.84 -4.97
CA ASN A 38 4.38 -10.86 -6.43
C ASN A 38 4.91 -9.53 -6.98
N MET A 39 4.42 -8.40 -6.47
CA MET A 39 4.90 -7.07 -6.84
C MET A 39 6.39 -6.89 -6.57
N GLN A 40 6.89 -7.42 -5.46
CA GLN A 40 8.32 -7.42 -5.13
C GLN A 40 9.15 -8.24 -6.13
N LYS A 41 8.66 -9.42 -6.51
CA LYS A 41 9.29 -10.25 -7.55
C LYS A 41 9.31 -9.55 -8.91
N LEU A 42 8.22 -8.89 -9.30
CA LEU A 42 8.13 -8.17 -10.57
C LEU A 42 9.10 -6.98 -10.62
N GLU A 43 9.26 -6.24 -9.52
CA GLU A 43 10.25 -5.15 -9.44
C GLU A 43 11.69 -5.68 -9.53
N ALA A 44 12.03 -6.72 -8.76
CA ALA A 44 13.36 -7.33 -8.77
C ALA A 44 13.73 -7.97 -10.12
N ALA A 45 12.73 -8.52 -10.82
CA ALA A 45 12.91 -9.06 -12.16
C ALA A 45 12.96 -7.99 -13.26
N GLY A 46 12.70 -6.72 -12.94
CA GLY A 46 12.61 -5.66 -13.94
C GLY A 46 11.50 -5.92 -14.97
N ALA A 47 10.40 -6.56 -14.56
CA ALA A 47 9.35 -7.05 -15.45
C ALA A 47 8.61 -5.96 -16.23
N PHE A 48 8.76 -4.69 -15.82
CA PHE A 48 8.13 -3.55 -16.48
C PHE A 48 9.14 -2.80 -17.35
N ASP A 49 8.82 -2.65 -18.64
CA ASP A 49 9.63 -1.90 -19.61
C ASP A 49 9.45 -0.39 -19.49
N SER A 50 9.61 0.13 -18.27
CA SER A 50 9.50 1.55 -17.97
C SER A 50 10.67 1.99 -17.11
N LYS A 51 11.41 3.00 -17.59
CA LYS A 51 12.59 3.52 -16.88
C LYS A 51 12.24 4.03 -15.47
N ILE A 52 11.03 4.53 -15.25
CA ILE A 52 10.58 5.00 -13.92
C ILE A 52 10.36 3.85 -12.93
N LEU A 53 10.15 2.64 -13.43
CA LEU A 53 9.88 1.44 -12.64
C LEU A 53 11.11 0.57 -12.43
N ARG A 54 12.27 0.95 -12.98
CA ARG A 54 13.53 0.24 -12.69
C ARG A 54 13.88 0.38 -11.20
N GLN A 55 14.45 -0.69 -10.66
CA GLN A 55 15.09 -0.73 -9.35
C GLN A 55 16.22 0.32 -9.29
N GLY A 56 16.37 0.95 -8.13
CA GLY A 56 17.41 1.95 -7.90
C GLY A 56 18.79 1.30 -7.81
N ASP A 57 19.24 1.05 -6.59
CA ASP A 57 20.46 0.29 -6.30
C ASP A 57 20.10 -1.17 -5.93
N VAL A 58 20.48 -2.10 -6.80
CA VAL A 58 20.19 -3.53 -6.61
C VAL A 58 20.83 -4.10 -5.33
N CYS A 59 21.92 -3.48 -4.88
CA CYS A 59 22.63 -3.89 -3.66
C CYS A 59 22.02 -3.33 -2.38
N ASP A 60 21.09 -2.37 -2.48
CA ASP A 60 20.38 -1.79 -1.35
C ASP A 60 18.88 -2.14 -1.39
N PRO A 61 18.41 -3.07 -0.54
CA PRO A 61 16.98 -3.39 -0.42
C PRO A 61 16.08 -2.18 -0.10
N GLU A 62 16.61 -1.13 0.53
CA GLU A 62 15.87 0.09 0.83
C GLU A 62 15.78 1.03 -0.38
N SER A 63 16.43 0.74 -1.51
CA SER A 63 16.30 1.50 -2.74
C SER A 63 15.09 1.09 -3.60
N PHE A 64 14.56 -0.12 -3.36
CA PHE A 64 13.40 -0.67 -4.06
C PHE A 64 12.14 0.12 -3.71
N LYS A 65 11.11 0.11 -4.56
CA LYS A 65 9.84 0.76 -4.24
C LYS A 65 8.97 -0.17 -3.39
N VAL A 66 8.97 -1.46 -3.71
CA VAL A 66 8.22 -2.51 -3.02
C VAL A 66 9.10 -3.13 -1.92
N ARG A 67 9.23 -2.41 -0.79
CA ARG A 67 10.15 -2.77 0.32
C ARG A 67 9.53 -3.77 1.31
N ARG A 68 8.83 -3.28 2.35
CA ARG A 68 8.39 -4.10 3.49
C ARG A 68 6.89 -4.39 3.55
N GLY A 69 6.05 -3.60 2.88
CA GLY A 69 4.59 -3.84 2.85
C GLY A 69 3.90 -3.76 4.21
N LYS A 70 4.53 -3.09 5.19
CA LYS A 70 4.09 -3.05 6.59
C LYS A 70 3.47 -1.71 6.93
N VAL A 71 2.27 -1.74 7.52
CA VAL A 71 1.64 -0.55 8.11
C VAL A 71 2.38 -0.16 9.38
N GLY A 72 2.73 1.13 9.51
CA GLY A 72 3.41 1.66 10.70
C GLY A 72 4.92 1.42 10.75
N GLY A 73 5.55 1.04 9.64
CA GLY A 73 7.00 0.81 9.57
C GLY A 73 7.86 2.04 9.90
N TYR A 74 7.32 3.26 9.81
CA TYR A 74 8.03 4.50 10.14
C TYR A 74 8.64 4.52 11.55
N ARG A 75 8.05 3.77 12.50
CA ARG A 75 8.56 3.65 13.87
C ARG A 75 9.92 2.97 13.97
N GLU A 76 10.32 2.23 12.95
CA GLU A 76 11.64 1.59 12.86
C GLU A 76 12.73 2.59 12.40
N TYR A 77 12.34 3.76 11.89
CA TYR A 77 13.25 4.76 11.30
C TYR A 77 13.22 6.12 12.01
N LEU A 78 12.07 6.53 12.53
CA LEU A 78 11.87 7.83 13.19
C LEU A 78 12.07 7.71 14.70
N SER A 79 12.74 8.69 15.31
CA SER A 79 12.86 8.77 16.76
C SER A 79 11.49 9.01 17.42
N THR A 80 11.41 8.84 18.73
CA THR A 80 10.18 9.16 19.48
C THR A 80 9.81 10.63 19.29
N GLU A 81 10.80 11.52 19.33
CA GLU A 81 10.62 12.97 19.17
C GLU A 81 10.06 13.33 17.80
N ASP A 82 10.56 12.72 16.72
CA ASP A 82 10.05 12.94 15.36
C ASP A 82 8.60 12.44 15.21
N GLN A 83 8.26 11.34 15.89
CA GLN A 83 6.91 10.79 15.89
C GLN A 83 5.93 11.70 16.65
N GLU A 84 6.34 12.24 17.79
CA GLU A 84 5.56 13.21 18.57
C GLU A 84 5.35 14.51 17.77
N TYR A 85 6.41 15.03 17.16
CA TYR A 85 6.33 16.19 16.29
C TYR A 85 5.33 15.98 15.13
N ALA A 86 5.38 14.82 14.48
CA ALA A 86 4.43 14.49 13.40
C ALA A 86 3.00 14.38 13.92
N ALA A 87 2.77 13.79 15.10
CA ALA A 87 1.45 13.71 15.72
C ALA A 87 0.88 15.10 16.03
N ASP A 88 1.69 16.00 16.60
CA ASP A 88 1.31 17.38 16.87
C ASP A 88 1.00 18.16 15.59
N ALA A 89 1.75 17.91 14.51
CA ALA A 89 1.48 18.52 13.21
C ALA A 89 0.14 18.07 12.63
N LEU A 90 -0.25 16.80 12.80
CA LEU A 90 -1.54 16.27 12.35
C LEU A 90 -2.73 16.99 13.02
N THR A 91 -2.60 17.39 14.29
CA THR A 91 -3.65 18.13 15.02
C THR A 91 -3.99 19.50 14.42
N LYS A 92 -3.09 20.05 13.60
CA LYS A 92 -3.25 21.35 12.95
C LYS A 92 -3.89 21.25 11.56
N LEU A 93 -4.10 20.04 11.06
CA LEU A 93 -4.72 19.80 9.75
C LEU A 93 -6.24 19.95 9.84
N ASP A 94 -6.87 20.31 8.72
CA ASP A 94 -8.31 20.52 8.65
C ASP A 94 -9.06 19.20 8.95
N PRO A 95 -9.89 19.14 10.02
CA PRO A 95 -10.61 17.93 10.41
C PRO A 95 -11.57 17.40 9.34
N ARG A 96 -11.99 18.22 8.36
CA ARG A 96 -12.90 17.79 7.29
C ARG A 96 -12.37 16.61 6.45
N PHE A 97 -11.06 16.43 6.43
CA PHE A 97 -10.41 15.32 5.71
C PHE A 97 -10.20 14.07 6.57
N GLY A 98 -10.57 14.11 7.85
CA GLY A 98 -10.52 12.96 8.75
C GLY A 98 -9.11 12.60 9.24
N TYR A 99 -8.25 13.60 9.46
CA TYR A 99 -6.91 13.41 10.04
C TYR A 99 -6.91 13.18 11.56
N ASP A 100 -8.06 13.27 12.21
CA ASP A 100 -8.21 13.00 13.63
C ASP A 100 -7.78 11.56 13.94
N ALA A 101 -7.07 11.38 15.05
CA ALA A 101 -6.69 10.06 15.53
C ALA A 101 -7.96 9.23 15.80
N ARG A 102 -8.13 8.15 15.03
CA ARG A 102 -9.20 7.15 15.21
C ARG A 102 -8.79 6.09 16.23
#